data_AF-A0A7S7P6F9-F1
#
_entry.id   AF-A0A7S7P6F9-F1
#
_cell.length_a   1.000
_cell.length_b   1.000
_cell.length_c   1.000
_cell.angle_alpha   90.00
_cell.angle_beta   90.00
_cell.angle_gamma   90.00
#
_symmetry.space_group_name_H-M   'P 1'
#
loop_
_entity.id
_entity.type
_entity.pdbx_description
1 polymer ?
#
loop_
_entity_poly.entity_id
_entity_poly.type
_entity_poly.pdbx_seq_one_letter_code
_entity_poly.pdbx_strand_id
1 'polypeptide(L)'
;MPLIDTVLDLLGRASRALGFETADAFPPGHAYARTRWNKAYFDIPSDCKPEAIEQRMCEAIANTPALFGAIENPTPRMQRTLLGIIEARLRRGQGAPGDLAQLLVAAYRSPHTIEAVPGLRQAIRATSGYEPHVQANAILAFLADAPAAFGVIEARN
;
A
#
# COMPACT_ATOMS: atom_id res chain seq x y z
N MET A 1 10.05 -12.59 -33.28
CA MET A 1 9.97 -12.23 -34.72
C MET A 1 9.68 -10.73 -34.69
N PRO A 2 10.66 -9.87 -34.97
CA PRO A 2 10.73 -8.52 -34.37
C PRO A 2 9.54 -7.61 -34.71
N LEU A 3 8.87 -7.89 -35.82
CA LEU A 3 7.69 -7.15 -36.29
C LEU A 3 6.42 -7.50 -35.52
N ILE A 4 6.22 -8.78 -35.16
CA ILE A 4 5.12 -9.20 -34.26
C ILE A 4 5.33 -8.58 -32.88
N ASP A 5 6.57 -8.62 -32.37
CA ASP A 5 6.91 -8.07 -31.06
C ASP A 5 6.62 -6.55 -31.02
N THR A 6 6.96 -5.82 -32.08
CA THR A 6 6.69 -4.37 -32.19
C THR A 6 5.20 -4.03 -32.27
N VAL A 7 4.42 -4.82 -33.03
CA VAL A 7 2.98 -4.60 -33.19
C VAL A 7 2.23 -4.89 -31.88
N LEU A 8 2.60 -5.96 -31.16
CA LEU A 8 2.05 -6.27 -29.84
C LEU A 8 2.35 -5.15 -28.84
N ASP A 9 3.53 -4.57 -28.90
CA ASP A 9 3.96 -3.48 -28.02
C ASP A 9 3.20 -2.17 -28.30
N LEU A 10 2.92 -1.88 -29.57
CA LEU A 10 2.07 -0.76 -30.01
C LEU A 10 0.61 -0.96 -29.62
N LEU A 11 0.07 -2.18 -29.80
CA LEU A 11 -1.28 -2.54 -29.36
C LEU A 11 -1.42 -2.43 -27.84
N GLY A 12 -0.42 -2.89 -27.07
CA GLY A 12 -0.42 -2.74 -25.61
C GLY A 12 -0.37 -1.27 -25.18
N ARG A 13 0.40 -0.43 -25.88
CA ARG A 13 0.41 1.03 -25.64
C ARG A 13 -0.93 1.68 -26.00
N ALA A 14 -1.54 1.30 -27.10
CA ALA A 14 -2.84 1.83 -27.53
C ALA A 14 -3.97 1.37 -26.60
N SER A 15 -3.98 0.09 -26.22
CA SER A 15 -4.89 -0.51 -25.23
C SER A 15 -4.81 0.22 -23.88
N ARG A 16 -3.59 0.46 -23.39
CA ARG A 16 -3.34 1.23 -22.17
C ARG A 16 -3.82 2.68 -22.27
N ALA A 17 -3.60 3.32 -23.42
CA ALA A 17 -4.05 4.70 -23.66
C ALA A 17 -5.58 4.82 -23.79
N LEU A 18 -6.25 3.76 -24.25
CA LEU A 18 -7.70 3.70 -24.42
C LEU A 18 -8.46 3.16 -23.19
N GLY A 19 -7.74 2.76 -22.12
CA GLY A 19 -8.38 2.28 -20.89
C GLY A 19 -8.91 0.84 -20.95
N PHE A 20 -8.54 0.06 -21.97
CA PHE A 20 -9.06 -1.30 -22.15
C PHE A 20 -8.42 -2.36 -21.24
N GLU A 21 -7.35 -1.98 -20.54
CA GLU A 21 -6.69 -2.82 -19.56
C GLU A 21 -6.91 -2.31 -18.15
N THR A 22 -7.03 -3.24 -17.20
CA THR A 22 -6.91 -2.91 -15.78
C THR A 22 -5.45 -2.58 -15.47
N ALA A 23 -5.21 -1.40 -14.89
CA ALA A 23 -3.92 -0.99 -14.40
C ALA A 23 -3.46 -1.91 -13.26
N ASP A 24 -2.15 -2.16 -13.19
CA ASP A 24 -1.46 -2.87 -12.10
C ASP A 24 -0.32 -2.06 -11.48
N ALA A 25 -0.09 -0.84 -11.96
CA ALA A 25 0.95 0.06 -11.49
C ALA A 25 0.61 1.51 -11.87
N PHE A 26 1.23 2.47 -11.18
CA PHE A 26 1.17 3.87 -11.60
C PHE A 26 1.88 4.08 -12.95
N PRO A 27 1.53 5.13 -13.71
CA PRO A 27 2.19 5.45 -14.97
C PRO A 27 3.71 5.62 -14.83
N PRO A 28 4.49 5.28 -15.88
CA PRO A 28 5.93 5.52 -15.89
C PRO A 28 6.28 6.99 -15.63
N GLY A 29 7.34 7.24 -14.85
CA GLY A 29 7.76 8.58 -14.47
C GLY A 29 7.02 9.17 -13.25
N HIS A 30 5.97 8.50 -12.77
CA HIS A 30 5.32 8.89 -11.51
C HIS A 30 6.23 8.57 -10.31
N ALA A 31 6.16 9.39 -9.24
CA ALA A 31 6.95 9.20 -8.01
C ALA A 31 6.76 7.81 -7.39
N TYR A 32 5.58 7.21 -7.59
CA TYR A 32 5.20 5.91 -7.06
C TYR A 32 5.13 4.81 -8.14
N ALA A 33 5.82 4.96 -9.27
CA ALA A 33 5.81 3.99 -10.39
C ALA A 33 6.21 2.55 -10.02
N ARG A 34 6.87 2.34 -8.88
CA ARG A 34 7.21 1.01 -8.34
C ARG A 34 6.09 0.34 -7.54
N THR A 35 5.03 1.08 -7.23
CA THR A 35 3.85 0.51 -6.57
C THR A 35 3.13 -0.38 -7.56
N ARG A 36 2.93 -1.64 -7.20
CA ARG A 36 2.16 -2.58 -7.99
C ARG A 36 1.02 -3.17 -7.17
N TRP A 37 -0.02 -3.62 -7.86
CA TRP A 37 -1.15 -4.26 -7.20
C TRP A 37 -1.72 -5.38 -8.07
N ASN A 38 -2.42 -6.31 -7.41
CA ASN A 38 -3.08 -7.40 -8.11
C ASN A 38 -4.41 -6.94 -8.73
N LYS A 39 -4.50 -6.99 -10.07
CA LYS A 39 -5.68 -6.62 -10.87
C LYS A 39 -6.96 -7.34 -10.46
N ALA A 40 -6.86 -8.56 -9.92
CA ALA A 40 -8.03 -9.34 -9.49
C ALA A 40 -8.77 -8.68 -8.32
N TYR A 41 -8.09 -7.86 -7.52
CA TYR A 41 -8.67 -7.16 -6.37
C TYR A 41 -8.92 -5.67 -6.63
N PHE A 42 -8.25 -5.08 -7.63
CA PHE A 42 -8.33 -3.66 -7.95
C PHE A 42 -8.64 -3.49 -9.43
N ASP A 43 -9.92 -3.31 -9.73
CA ASP A 43 -10.39 -3.01 -11.09
C ASP A 43 -10.31 -1.51 -11.36
N ILE A 44 -9.14 -1.06 -11.80
CA ILE A 44 -8.83 0.34 -12.11
C ILE A 44 -8.53 0.46 -13.61
N PRO A 45 -9.30 1.25 -14.38
CA PRO A 45 -8.99 1.52 -15.79
C PRO A 45 -7.61 2.15 -15.98
N SER A 46 -6.89 1.77 -17.03
CA SER A 46 -5.52 2.23 -17.27
C SER A 46 -5.36 3.69 -17.68
N ASP A 47 -6.43 4.34 -18.11
CA ASP A 47 -6.51 5.77 -18.44
C ASP A 47 -6.78 6.64 -17.20
N CYS A 48 -6.99 6.02 -16.04
CA CYS A 48 -7.24 6.72 -14.79
C CYS A 48 -6.02 7.56 -14.36
N LYS A 49 -6.27 8.80 -13.93
CA LYS A 49 -5.21 9.70 -13.45
C LYS A 49 -4.56 9.14 -12.18
N PRO A 50 -3.24 9.34 -11.96
CA PRO A 50 -2.53 8.82 -10.79
C PRO A 50 -3.22 9.14 -9.45
N GLU A 51 -3.72 10.36 -9.28
CA GLU A 51 -4.39 10.78 -8.05
C GLU A 51 -5.69 10.01 -7.81
N ALA A 52 -6.43 9.72 -8.87
CA ALA A 52 -7.66 8.95 -8.82
C ALA A 52 -7.37 7.45 -8.58
N ILE A 53 -6.27 6.92 -9.14
CA ILE A 53 -5.79 5.57 -8.81
C ILE A 53 -5.51 5.49 -7.31
N GLU A 54 -4.68 6.39 -6.77
CA GLU A 54 -4.31 6.36 -5.35
C GLU A 54 -5.53 6.53 -4.43
N GLN A 55 -6.47 7.40 -4.80
CA GLN A 55 -7.72 7.59 -4.07
C GLN A 55 -8.54 6.29 -4.00
N ARG A 56 -8.77 5.63 -5.15
CA ARG A 56 -9.52 4.36 -5.23
C ARG A 56 -8.86 3.26 -4.42
N MET A 57 -7.54 3.18 -4.47
CA MET A 57 -6.77 2.22 -3.68
C MET A 57 -6.94 2.47 -2.17
N CYS A 58 -6.89 3.73 -1.73
CA CYS A 58 -7.13 4.08 -0.33
C CYS A 58 -8.57 3.77 0.10
N GLU A 59 -9.57 4.04 -0.74
CA GLU A 59 -10.96 3.68 -0.48
C GLU A 59 -11.17 2.16 -0.37
N ALA A 60 -10.55 1.39 -1.27
CA ALA A 60 -10.58 -0.06 -1.22
C ALA A 60 -9.94 -0.62 0.06
N ILE A 61 -8.81 -0.06 0.51
CA ILE A 61 -8.16 -0.42 1.79
C ILE A 61 -9.06 -0.03 2.98
N ALA A 62 -9.66 1.16 2.94
CA ALA A 62 -10.56 1.62 4.00
C ALA A 62 -11.77 0.69 4.18
N ASN A 63 -12.33 0.21 3.06
CA ASN A 63 -13.45 -0.72 3.06
C ASN A 63 -13.03 -2.16 3.41
N THR A 64 -11.91 -2.63 2.85
CA THR A 64 -11.39 -4.00 3.03
C THR A 64 -9.89 -3.97 3.34
N PRO A 65 -9.49 -3.85 4.62
CA PRO A 65 -8.09 -3.65 5.01
C PRO A 65 -7.13 -4.76 4.54
N ALA A 66 -7.62 -6.00 4.42
CA ALA A 66 -6.82 -7.14 3.96
C ALA A 66 -6.28 -6.97 2.54
N LEU A 67 -6.92 -6.15 1.69
CA LEU A 67 -6.45 -5.87 0.33
C LEU A 67 -5.09 -5.18 0.30
N PHE A 68 -4.67 -4.56 1.41
CA PHE A 68 -3.32 -3.99 1.53
C PHE A 68 -2.23 -5.04 1.26
N GLY A 69 -2.46 -6.31 1.63
CA GLY A 69 -1.53 -7.41 1.37
C GLY A 69 -1.33 -7.74 -0.11
N ALA A 70 -2.21 -7.25 -0.99
CA ALA A 70 -2.13 -7.43 -2.43
C ALA A 70 -1.42 -6.26 -3.14
N ILE A 71 -0.81 -5.34 -2.39
CA ILE A 71 -0.09 -4.17 -2.89
C ILE A 71 1.40 -4.33 -2.60
N GLU A 72 2.22 -4.26 -3.64
CA GLU A 72 3.66 -4.20 -3.55
C GLU A 72 4.12 -2.73 -3.51
N ASN A 73 5.05 -2.39 -2.62
CA ASN A 73 5.59 -1.03 -2.46
C ASN A 73 4.51 0.05 -2.25
N PRO A 74 3.57 -0.14 -1.29
CA PRO A 74 2.43 0.76 -1.11
C PRO A 74 2.87 2.21 -0.87
N THR A 75 2.09 3.17 -1.37
CA THR A 75 2.41 4.60 -1.21
C THR A 75 2.29 5.03 0.25
N PRO A 76 2.94 6.14 0.66
CA PRO A 76 2.78 6.65 2.02
C PRO A 76 1.33 6.94 2.39
N ARG A 77 0.48 7.31 1.42
CA ARG A 77 -0.94 7.57 1.66
C ARG A 77 -1.71 6.28 1.96
N MET A 78 -1.48 5.22 1.19
CA MET A 78 -2.08 3.90 1.44
C MET A 78 -1.68 3.33 2.80
N GLN A 79 -0.41 3.52 3.20
CA GLN A 79 0.08 3.12 4.51
C GLN A 79 -0.63 3.89 5.64
N ARG A 80 -0.80 5.21 5.49
CA ARG A 80 -1.56 6.03 6.46
C ARG A 80 -3.01 5.60 6.57
N THR A 81 -3.63 5.19 5.47
CA THR A 81 -4.99 4.62 5.50
C THR A 81 -5.04 3.36 6.38
N LEU A 82 -4.12 2.41 6.18
CA LEU A 82 -4.06 1.21 7.02
C LEU A 82 -3.77 1.56 8.50
N LEU A 83 -2.85 2.49 8.74
CA LEU A 83 -2.51 2.95 10.09
C LEU A 83 -3.71 3.57 10.81
N GLY A 84 -4.53 4.38 10.13
CA GLY A 84 -5.75 4.92 10.72
C GLY A 84 -6.76 3.85 11.15
N ILE A 85 -6.83 2.75 10.40
CA ILE A 85 -7.68 1.61 10.74
C ILE A 85 -7.13 0.87 11.97
N ILE A 86 -5.80 0.66 12.01
CA ILE A 86 -5.11 0.08 13.17
C ILE A 86 -5.39 0.93 14.42
N GLU A 87 -5.22 2.25 14.33
CA GLU A 87 -5.48 3.18 15.43
C GLU A 87 -6.93 3.11 15.92
N ALA A 88 -7.90 3.12 14.99
CA ALA A 88 -9.31 3.05 15.33
C ALA A 88 -9.70 1.70 15.98
N ARG A 89 -9.02 0.61 15.63
CA ARG A 89 -9.20 -0.70 16.30
C ARG A 89 -8.57 -0.71 17.69
N LEU A 90 -7.35 -0.18 17.84
CA LEU A 90 -6.66 -0.05 19.12
C LEU A 90 -7.49 0.78 20.11
N ARG A 91 -7.96 1.96 19.69
CA ARG A 91 -8.77 2.86 20.54
C ARG A 91 -10.08 2.25 21.01
N ARG A 92 -10.72 1.41 20.18
CA ARG A 92 -12.00 0.77 20.51
C ARG A 92 -11.86 -0.55 21.26
N GLY A 93 -10.62 -1.06 21.46
CA GLY A 93 -10.39 -2.40 21.99
C GLY A 93 -11.00 -3.52 21.14
N GLN A 94 -11.26 -3.25 19.86
CA GLN A 94 -11.96 -4.18 18.96
C GLN A 94 -10.96 -4.96 18.11
N GLY A 95 -10.86 -6.25 18.40
CA GLY A 95 -9.98 -7.20 17.69
C GLY A 95 -8.50 -6.99 18.00
N ALA A 96 -7.68 -8.00 17.73
CA ALA A 96 -6.24 -7.87 17.75
C ALA A 96 -5.77 -7.35 16.38
N PRO A 97 -5.33 -6.08 16.23
CA PRO A 97 -4.90 -5.52 14.94
C PRO A 97 -3.54 -6.08 14.47
N GLY A 98 -3.11 -7.22 15.03
CA GLY A 98 -1.87 -7.88 14.70
C GLY A 98 -1.86 -8.36 13.25
N ASP A 99 -3.01 -8.74 12.70
CA ASP A 99 -3.18 -9.05 11.28
C ASP A 99 -2.79 -7.86 10.38
N LEU A 100 -3.33 -6.68 10.68
CA LEU A 100 -3.02 -5.46 9.93
C LEU A 100 -1.57 -5.01 10.11
N ALA A 101 -1.02 -5.16 11.33
CA ALA A 101 0.40 -4.90 11.58
C ALA A 101 1.30 -5.85 10.79
N GLN A 102 0.93 -7.13 10.63
CA GLN A 102 1.67 -8.08 9.79
C GLN A 102 1.64 -7.68 8.31
N LEU A 103 0.51 -7.17 7.80
CA LEU A 103 0.44 -6.64 6.43
C LEU A 103 1.41 -5.46 6.23
N LEU A 104 1.49 -4.56 7.21
CA LEU A 104 2.43 -3.44 7.19
C LEU A 104 3.89 -3.93 7.23
N VAL A 105 4.21 -4.88 8.11
CA VAL A 105 5.55 -5.50 8.20
C VAL A 105 5.95 -6.15 6.87
N ALA A 106 5.04 -6.91 6.26
CA ALA A 106 5.28 -7.58 4.99
C ALA A 106 5.62 -6.56 3.88
N ALA A 107 4.88 -5.46 3.78
CA ALA A 107 5.13 -4.40 2.81
C ALA A 107 6.52 -3.75 2.99
N TYR A 108 7.00 -3.62 4.23
CA TYR A 108 8.30 -3.02 4.54
C TYR A 108 9.50 -3.94 4.30
N ARG A 109 9.28 -5.22 3.98
CA ARG A 109 10.35 -6.13 3.53
C ARG A 109 10.98 -5.66 2.23
N SER A 110 10.22 -4.95 1.39
CA SER A 110 10.78 -4.30 0.21
C SER A 110 11.59 -3.05 0.61
N PRO A 111 12.81 -2.89 0.07
CA PRO A 111 13.58 -1.66 0.22
C PRO A 111 12.98 -0.49 -0.58
N HIS A 112 12.05 -0.75 -1.49
CA HIS A 112 11.44 0.26 -2.35
C HIS A 112 10.17 0.89 -1.77
N THR A 113 9.63 0.33 -0.69
CA THR A 113 8.50 0.93 0.04
C THR A 113 8.94 2.25 0.67
N ILE A 114 8.30 3.35 0.28
CA ILE A 114 8.61 4.67 0.85
C ILE A 114 8.01 4.74 2.25
N GLU A 115 8.81 5.13 3.24
CA GLU A 115 8.38 5.14 4.64
C GLU A 115 7.37 6.26 4.92
N ALA A 116 6.21 5.92 5.48
CA ALA A 116 5.18 6.88 5.87
C ALA A 116 5.33 7.41 7.31
N VAL A 117 5.89 6.57 8.20
CA VAL A 117 6.11 6.83 9.62
C VAL A 117 7.61 6.76 9.90
N PRO A 118 8.27 7.86 10.30
CA PRO A 118 9.70 7.87 10.54
C PRO A 118 10.13 6.78 11.54
N GLY A 119 11.14 5.99 11.15
CA GLY A 119 11.73 4.98 12.03
C GLY A 119 10.99 3.64 12.07
N LEU A 120 9.83 3.51 11.42
CA LEU A 120 9.08 2.26 11.35
C LEU A 120 9.89 1.13 10.71
N ARG A 121 10.63 1.41 9.63
CA ARG A 121 11.53 0.46 8.98
C ARG A 121 12.61 -0.03 9.94
N GLN A 122 13.15 0.85 10.77
CA GLN A 122 14.16 0.48 11.76
C GLN A 122 13.54 -0.40 12.86
N ALA A 123 12.34 -0.07 13.34
CA ALA A 123 11.62 -0.90 14.30
C ALA A 123 11.32 -2.31 13.75
N ILE A 124 10.92 -2.41 12.48
CA ILE A 124 10.68 -3.68 11.80
C ILE A 124 11.98 -4.50 11.67
N ARG A 125 13.10 -3.84 11.33
CA ARG A 125 14.41 -4.51 11.26
C ARG A 125 14.86 -5.01 12.64
N ALA A 126 14.72 -4.20 13.67
CA ALA A 126 15.11 -4.54 15.04
C ALA A 126 14.33 -5.74 15.60
N THR A 127 13.12 -5.98 15.10
CA THR A 127 12.22 -7.07 15.53
C THR A 127 12.16 -8.23 14.53
N SER A 128 13.02 -8.24 13.51
CA SER A 128 12.97 -9.24 12.41
C SER A 128 13.24 -10.68 12.84
N GLY A 129 13.91 -10.89 13.97
CA GLY A 129 14.15 -12.22 14.55
C GLY A 129 13.02 -12.73 15.45
N TYR A 130 11.95 -11.95 15.65
CA TYR A 130 10.82 -12.36 16.48
C TYR A 130 9.84 -13.23 15.71
N GLU A 131 9.12 -14.11 16.42
CA GLU A 131 7.96 -14.82 15.87
C GLU A 131 6.93 -13.82 15.31
N PRO A 132 6.22 -14.14 14.20
CA PRO A 132 5.38 -13.17 13.49
C PRO A 132 4.34 -12.44 14.36
N HIS A 133 3.73 -13.13 15.33
CA HIS A 133 2.79 -12.53 16.27
C HIS A 133 3.47 -11.62 17.29
N VAL A 134 4.67 -11.99 17.76
CA VAL A 134 5.47 -11.19 18.70
C VAL A 134 5.98 -9.94 17.99
N GLN A 135 6.44 -10.08 16.74
CA GLN A 135 6.84 -8.94 15.91
C GLN A 135 5.67 -7.97 15.70
N ALA A 136 4.49 -8.47 15.33
CA ALA A 136 3.31 -7.64 15.13
C ALA A 136 2.95 -6.83 16.39
N ASN A 137 2.96 -7.47 17.56
CA ASN A 137 2.68 -6.80 18.82
C ASN A 137 3.75 -5.75 19.18
N ALA A 138 5.03 -6.02 18.91
CA ALA A 138 6.11 -5.05 19.10
C ALA A 138 5.95 -3.83 18.19
N ILE A 139 5.53 -4.02 16.94
CA ILE A 139 5.23 -2.92 16.02
C ILE A 139 4.00 -2.13 16.45
N LEU A 140 2.95 -2.79 16.93
CA LEU A 140 1.79 -2.10 17.48
C LEU A 140 2.16 -1.24 18.70
N ALA A 141 3.03 -1.74 19.58
CA ALA A 141 3.55 -0.97 20.71
C ALA A 141 4.37 0.26 20.26
N PHE A 142 5.26 0.09 19.27
CA PHE A 142 5.99 1.21 18.66
C PHE A 142 5.05 2.27 18.08
N LEU A 143 4.01 1.84 17.34
CA LEU A 143 3.05 2.76 16.74
C LEU A 143 2.22 3.49 17.81
N ALA A 144 1.84 2.82 18.89
CA ALA A 144 1.10 3.42 20.00
C ALA A 144 1.89 4.52 20.74
N ASP A 145 3.22 4.39 20.82
CA ASP A 145 4.11 5.34 21.50
C ASP A 145 4.55 6.50 20.58
N ALA A 146 4.45 6.32 19.25
CA ALA A 146 4.93 7.29 18.27
C ALA A 146 3.91 8.42 18.00
N PRO A 147 4.19 9.69 18.36
CA PRO A 147 3.26 10.81 18.15
C PRO A 147 2.93 11.06 16.67
N ALA A 148 3.86 10.73 15.77
CA ALA A 148 3.72 10.90 14.33
C ALA A 148 3.13 9.68 13.60
N ALA A 149 3.00 8.52 14.27
CA ALA A 149 2.48 7.31 13.63
C ALA A 149 1.01 7.46 13.20
N PHE A 150 0.25 8.25 13.95
CA PHE A 150 -1.18 8.48 13.72
C PHE A 150 -1.55 9.96 13.50
N GLY A 151 -0.66 10.90 13.82
CA GLY A 151 -0.93 12.34 13.85
C GLY A 151 -1.13 13.08 12.51
N VAL A 152 -1.42 12.40 11.39
CA VAL A 152 -1.63 13.03 10.07
C VAL A 152 -3.02 12.75 9.49
N ILE A 153 -3.94 12.17 10.26
CA ILE A 153 -5.31 11.87 9.77
C ILE A 153 -6.27 13.07 9.90
N GLU A 154 -5.93 14.11 10.66
CA GLU A 154 -6.83 15.25 10.91
C GLU A 154 -6.33 16.56 10.27
N ALA A 155 -6.50 16.69 8.94
CA ALA A 155 -6.49 18.00 8.27
C ALA A 155 -7.28 17.95 6.94
N ARG A 156 -8.52 17.45 6.96
CA ARG A 156 -9.52 17.70 5.92
C ARG A 156 -10.88 17.88 6.56
N ASN A 157 -11.23 19.13 6.84
CA ASN A 157 -12.59 19.65 6.77
C ASN A 157 -12.59 20.74 5.70
#